data_AF-A0A1X2H4P2-F1
#
_entry.id   AF-A0A1X2H4P2-F1
#
_cell.length_a   1.000
_cell.length_b   1.000
_cell.length_c   1.000
_cell.angle_alpha   90.00
_cell.angle_beta   90.00
_cell.angle_gamma   90.00
#
_symmetry.space_group_name_H-M   'P 1'
#
loop_
_entity.id
_entity.type
_entity.pdbx_description
1 polymer ?
#
loop_
_entity_poly.entity_id
_entity_poly.type
_entity_poly.pdbx_seq_one_letter_code
_entity_poly.pdbx_strand_id
1 'polypeptide(L)'
;MAFAFDFDDDVFIGREERVIVPQTAYTAKEDTDGWFHNDEDDYESVMQLQHGPNRIKSAIEHDYLYKRYDRALEAALFYINIGTFRLRGLFYPACGRAPDAIDALVQYHHMRKHDYEAWTQMARIFAQEPGMGIHVAAVAIQRAIRVMTLSRWALSIPHVERRYTRNLDELHQLEKDIFAKGGDADQFKTWASAKERVSLDQMGLGAFKESALDWIYHEWQRHVSTAEEQDDQEDETRNVRDL
;
A
#
# COMPACT_ATOMS: atom_id res chain seq x y z
N MET A 1 1.34 -64.85 16.72
CA MET A 1 0.16 -64.60 15.87
C MET A 1 0.66 -64.00 14.58
N ALA A 2 0.58 -64.73 13.47
CA ALA A 2 0.99 -64.25 12.16
C ALA A 2 -0.21 -63.54 11.50
N PHE A 3 -0.01 -62.29 11.08
CA PHE A 3 -0.97 -61.57 10.24
C PHE A 3 -0.83 -62.09 8.81
N ALA A 4 -1.88 -62.72 8.29
CA ALA A 4 -2.01 -63.01 6.87
C ALA A 4 -2.50 -61.73 6.18
N PHE A 5 -1.67 -61.17 5.32
CA PHE A 5 -2.01 -60.06 4.45
C PHE A 5 -2.44 -60.67 3.11
N ASP A 6 -3.72 -60.50 2.77
CA ASP A 6 -4.33 -61.03 1.55
C ASP A 6 -4.25 -59.97 0.45
N PHE A 7 -3.65 -60.32 -0.69
CA PHE A 7 -3.38 -59.39 -1.81
C PHE A 7 -4.51 -59.41 -2.87
N ASP A 8 -5.56 -60.19 -2.66
CA ASP A 8 -6.62 -60.43 -3.67
C ASP A 8 -7.80 -59.45 -3.63
N ASP A 9 -7.75 -58.39 -2.81
CA ASP A 9 -8.70 -57.26 -2.86
C ASP A 9 -8.35 -56.27 -3.99
N ASP A 10 -7.97 -56.80 -5.15
CA ASP A 10 -7.85 -56.08 -6.41
C ASP A 10 -9.25 -55.71 -6.91
N VAL A 11 -9.84 -54.71 -6.26
CA VAL A 11 -11.04 -53.99 -6.69
C VAL A 11 -10.64 -53.07 -7.84
N PHE A 12 -10.26 -53.67 -8.98
CA PHE A 12 -10.23 -53.00 -10.27
C PHE A 12 -11.68 -52.75 -10.72
N ILE A 13 -12.30 -51.74 -10.12
CA ILE A 13 -13.50 -51.10 -10.66
C ILE A 13 -13.11 -50.62 -12.06
N GLY A 14 -13.90 -51.04 -13.05
CA GLY A 14 -13.62 -50.86 -14.47
C GLY A 14 -13.11 -49.48 -14.81
N ARG A 15 -12.03 -49.42 -15.60
CA ARG A 15 -11.55 -48.17 -16.20
C ARG A 15 -12.70 -47.53 -16.96
N GLU A 16 -13.30 -46.49 -16.39
CA GLU A 16 -14.09 -45.55 -17.18
C GLU A 16 -13.17 -44.98 -18.26
N GLU A 17 -13.55 -45.20 -19.53
CA GLU A 17 -12.87 -44.59 -20.67
C GLU A 17 -12.88 -43.08 -20.46
N ARG A 18 -11.69 -42.49 -20.29
CA ARG A 18 -11.56 -41.04 -20.17
C ARG A 18 -12.08 -40.41 -21.46
N VAL A 19 -13.23 -39.75 -21.38
CA VAL A 19 -13.75 -38.92 -22.45
C VAL A 19 -12.77 -37.77 -22.67
N ILE A 20 -11.99 -37.85 -23.75
CA ILE A 20 -11.10 -36.77 -24.16
C ILE A 20 -12.00 -35.67 -24.70
N VAL A 21 -12.24 -34.64 -23.88
CA VAL A 21 -12.95 -33.44 -24.31
C VAL A 21 -12.16 -32.83 -25.47
N PRO A 22 -12.78 -32.59 -26.64
CA PRO A 22 -12.10 -31.97 -27.77
C PRO A 22 -11.54 -30.61 -27.33
N GLN A 23 -10.22 -30.50 -27.31
CA GLN A 23 -9.56 -29.25 -26.98
C GLN A 23 -9.81 -28.26 -28.12
N THR A 24 -10.29 -27.07 -27.78
CA THR A 24 -10.29 -25.95 -28.71
C THR A 24 -8.86 -25.73 -29.21
N ALA A 25 -8.70 -25.50 -30.51
CA ALA A 25 -7.40 -25.21 -31.09
C ALA A 25 -6.77 -24.05 -30.32
N TYR A 26 -5.59 -24.29 -29.74
CA TYR A 26 -4.87 -23.26 -29.01
C TYR A 26 -4.51 -22.12 -29.97
N THR A 27 -5.17 -20.98 -29.80
CA THR A 27 -4.70 -19.73 -30.38
C THR A 27 -3.66 -19.18 -29.42
N ALA A 28 -2.40 -19.10 -29.85
CA ALA A 28 -1.40 -18.36 -29.11
C ALA A 28 -1.96 -16.95 -28.89
N LYS A 29 -2.08 -16.55 -27.63
CA LYS A 29 -2.43 -15.18 -27.31
C LYS A 29 -1.29 -14.35 -27.90
N GLU A 30 -1.60 -13.55 -28.93
CA GLU A 30 -0.70 -12.50 -29.37
C GLU A 30 -0.64 -11.49 -28.22
N ASP A 31 0.17 -11.81 -27.20
CA ASP A 31 0.59 -10.86 -26.20
C ASP A 31 1.47 -9.87 -26.97
N THR A 32 0.84 -8.86 -27.56
CA THR A 32 1.53 -7.69 -28.05
C THR A 32 2.38 -7.17 -26.90
N ASP A 33 3.68 -7.07 -27.14
CA ASP A 33 4.77 -6.70 -26.22
C ASP A 33 4.59 -5.29 -25.56
N GLY A 34 3.44 -4.65 -25.79
CA GLY A 34 3.06 -3.37 -25.21
C GLY A 34 2.77 -3.40 -23.71
N TRP A 35 2.67 -4.57 -23.08
CA TRP A 35 2.48 -4.62 -21.62
C TRP A 35 3.69 -4.02 -20.86
N PHE A 36 4.91 -4.25 -21.37
CA PHE A 36 6.16 -3.73 -20.81
C PHE A 36 6.59 -2.39 -21.41
N HIS A 37 6.10 -2.04 -22.60
CA HIS A 37 6.57 -0.92 -23.41
C HIS A 37 5.47 0.04 -23.85
N ASN A 38 4.64 0.51 -22.91
CA ASN A 38 3.97 1.78 -23.17
C ASN A 38 5.02 2.88 -23.00
N ASP A 39 5.70 3.23 -24.09
CA ASP A 39 6.65 4.36 -24.14
C ASP A 39 5.97 5.71 -23.80
N GLU A 40 4.64 5.74 -23.64
CA GLU A 40 3.85 6.92 -23.26
C GLU A 40 3.77 7.15 -21.73
N ASP A 41 3.97 6.13 -20.89
CA ASP A 41 3.85 6.25 -19.44
C ASP A 41 5.23 6.55 -18.81
N ASP A 42 5.36 7.69 -18.12
CA ASP A 42 6.57 7.95 -17.31
C ASP A 42 6.62 7.01 -16.08
N TYR A 43 7.82 6.71 -15.56
CA TYR A 43 7.93 5.77 -14.43
C TYR A 43 7.23 6.26 -13.16
N GLU A 44 7.04 7.57 -13.00
CA GLU A 44 6.39 8.16 -11.83
C GLU A 44 4.89 7.86 -11.82
N SER A 45 4.21 8.09 -12.93
CA SER A 45 2.80 7.75 -13.15
C SER A 45 2.58 6.25 -13.03
N VAL A 46 3.48 5.43 -13.60
CA VAL A 46 3.41 3.97 -13.42
C VAL A 46 3.50 3.61 -11.95
N MET A 47 4.41 4.20 -11.17
CA MET A 47 4.56 3.87 -9.73
C MET A 47 3.34 4.22 -8.88
N GLN A 48 2.53 5.19 -9.30
CA GLN A 48 1.28 5.54 -8.64
C GLN A 48 0.20 4.45 -8.85
N LEU A 49 0.32 3.61 -9.89
CA LEU A 49 -0.57 2.49 -10.12
C LEU A 49 -0.35 1.37 -9.10
N GLN A 50 -1.44 0.68 -8.73
CA GLN A 50 -1.41 -0.43 -7.79
C GLN A 50 -0.40 -1.53 -8.17
N HIS A 51 -0.35 -1.91 -9.45
CA HIS A 51 0.57 -2.93 -9.99
C HIS A 51 1.79 -2.35 -10.71
N GLY A 52 1.91 -1.03 -10.77
CA GLY A 52 3.03 -0.33 -11.41
C GLY A 52 4.45 -0.78 -11.02
N PRO A 53 4.74 -1.08 -9.75
CA PRO A 53 6.07 -1.50 -9.32
C PRO A 53 6.42 -2.89 -9.82
N ASN A 54 5.44 -3.79 -9.83
CA ASN A 54 5.64 -5.11 -10.40
C ASN A 54 5.82 -4.97 -11.92
N ARG A 55 5.05 -4.09 -12.57
CA ARG A 55 5.25 -3.74 -13.99
C ARG A 55 6.67 -3.24 -14.26
N ILE A 56 7.19 -2.30 -13.44
CA ILE A 56 8.55 -1.77 -13.60
C ILE A 56 9.59 -2.86 -13.36
N LYS A 57 9.45 -3.70 -12.34
CA LYS A 57 10.36 -4.85 -12.12
C LYS A 57 10.39 -5.78 -13.32
N SER A 58 9.22 -6.18 -13.81
CA SER A 58 9.15 -7.07 -14.97
C SER A 58 9.67 -6.39 -16.23
N ALA A 59 9.48 -5.07 -16.39
CA ALA A 59 10.06 -4.30 -17.49
C ALA A 59 11.60 -4.25 -17.41
N ILE A 60 12.18 -4.08 -16.22
CA ILE A 60 13.63 -4.15 -16.01
C ILE A 60 14.16 -5.53 -16.42
N GLU A 61 13.53 -6.61 -15.96
CA GLU A 61 13.91 -7.98 -16.29
C GLU A 61 13.80 -8.23 -17.80
N HIS A 62 12.72 -7.77 -18.42
CA HIS A 62 12.51 -7.85 -19.86
C HIS A 62 13.61 -7.12 -20.63
N ASP A 63 13.84 -5.83 -20.34
CA ASP A 63 14.87 -5.03 -21.01
C ASP A 63 16.27 -5.62 -20.85
N TYR A 64 16.57 -6.17 -19.68
CA TYR A 64 17.82 -6.87 -19.43
C TYR A 64 17.98 -8.12 -20.31
N LEU A 65 16.96 -8.98 -20.38
CA LEU A 65 16.99 -10.23 -21.18
C LEU A 65 17.10 -9.95 -22.69
N TYR A 66 16.51 -8.85 -23.16
CA TYR A 66 16.60 -8.39 -24.55
C TYR A 66 17.81 -7.48 -24.81
N LYS A 67 18.77 -7.40 -23.87
CA LYS A 67 20.03 -6.66 -23.99
C LYS A 67 19.85 -5.14 -24.19
N ARG A 68 18.72 -4.58 -23.79
CA ARG A 68 18.46 -3.13 -23.73
C ARG A 68 18.93 -2.58 -22.38
N TYR A 69 20.24 -2.69 -22.14
CA TYR A 69 20.82 -2.44 -20.81
C TYR A 69 20.63 -1.02 -20.29
N ASP A 70 20.67 -0.01 -21.17
CA ASP A 70 20.49 1.39 -20.75
C ASP A 70 19.09 1.63 -20.17
N ARG A 71 18.04 1.12 -20.84
CA ARG A 71 16.65 1.20 -20.35
C ARG A 71 16.47 0.41 -19.05
N ALA A 72 17.01 -0.81 -18.99
CA ALA A 72 16.96 -1.63 -17.77
C ALA A 72 17.65 -0.94 -16.58
N LEU A 73 18.80 -0.29 -16.82
CA LEU A 73 19.56 0.44 -15.80
C LEU A 73 18.79 1.67 -15.33
N GLU A 74 18.23 2.47 -16.24
CA GLU A 74 17.45 3.67 -15.91
C GLU A 74 16.25 3.31 -15.03
N ALA A 75 15.45 2.33 -15.45
CA ALA A 75 14.32 1.82 -14.68
C ALA A 75 14.74 1.26 -13.31
N ALA A 76 15.86 0.53 -13.25
CA ALA A 76 16.38 -0.02 -12.00
C ALA A 76 16.83 1.07 -11.02
N LEU A 77 17.57 2.09 -11.51
CA LEU A 77 18.00 3.22 -10.69
C LEU A 77 16.80 4.01 -10.15
N PHE A 78 15.80 4.25 -11.00
CA PHE A 78 14.54 4.86 -10.57
C PHE A 78 13.86 4.04 -9.47
N TYR A 79 13.69 2.73 -9.68
CA TYR A 79 13.07 1.82 -8.71
C TYR A 79 13.83 1.81 -7.36
N ILE A 80 15.16 1.78 -7.40
CA ILE A 80 16.03 1.82 -6.20
C ILE A 80 15.89 3.16 -5.46
N ASN A 81 15.81 4.29 -6.18
CA ASN A 81 15.64 5.59 -5.56
C ASN A 81 14.34 5.67 -4.74
N ILE A 82 13.25 5.10 -5.26
CA ILE A 82 11.97 5.02 -4.52
C ILE A 82 12.10 4.16 -3.27
N GLY A 83 12.72 2.98 -3.40
CA GLY A 83 12.99 2.12 -2.26
C GLY A 83 13.83 2.82 -1.18
N THR A 84 14.76 3.67 -1.60
CA THR A 84 15.64 4.44 -0.70
C THR A 84 14.82 5.39 0.18
N PHE A 85 13.82 6.08 -0.36
CA PHE A 85 12.94 6.94 0.45
C PHE A 85 12.17 6.17 1.52
N ARG A 86 11.63 5.00 1.17
CA ARG A 86 10.95 4.12 2.13
C ARG A 86 11.90 3.65 3.24
N LEU A 87 13.12 3.24 2.88
CA LEU A 87 14.12 2.80 3.86
C LEU A 87 14.54 3.94 4.79
N ARG A 88 14.70 5.16 4.28
CA ARG A 88 14.96 6.35 5.11
C ARG A 88 13.85 6.55 6.13
N GLY A 89 12.59 6.47 5.71
CA GLY A 89 11.43 6.54 6.60
C GLY A 89 11.44 5.52 7.75
N LEU A 90 12.00 4.33 7.50
CA LEU A 90 12.11 3.26 8.49
C LEU A 90 13.27 3.45 9.47
N PHE A 91 14.46 3.80 8.97
CA PHE A 91 15.69 3.80 9.77
C PHE A 91 16.01 5.15 10.41
N TYR A 92 15.67 6.26 9.76
CA TYR A 92 16.01 7.58 10.27
C TYR A 92 15.41 7.91 11.65
N PRO A 93 14.17 7.50 11.99
CA PRO A 93 13.63 7.72 13.34
C PRO A 93 14.50 7.06 14.41
N ALA A 94 14.98 5.83 14.17
CA ALA A 94 15.87 5.12 15.09
C ALA A 94 17.23 5.79 15.26
N CYS A 95 17.64 6.66 14.33
CA CYS A 95 18.85 7.46 14.39
C CYS A 95 18.62 8.88 14.95
N GLY A 96 17.44 9.18 15.50
CA GLY A 96 17.09 10.53 15.96
C GLY A 96 16.88 11.55 14.85
N ARG A 97 16.66 11.09 13.61
CA ARG A 97 16.43 11.91 12.41
C ARG A 97 14.97 11.82 11.96
N ALA A 98 14.04 11.89 12.91
CA ALA A 98 12.60 11.83 12.64
C ALA A 98 12.10 12.84 11.58
N PRO A 99 12.57 14.11 11.55
CA PRO A 99 12.14 15.05 10.52
C PRO A 99 12.52 14.63 9.09
N ASP A 100 13.77 14.17 8.91
CA ASP A 100 14.24 13.67 7.61
C ASP A 100 13.49 12.41 7.18
N ALA A 101 13.02 11.62 8.15
CA ALA A 101 12.22 10.43 7.90
C ALA A 101 10.84 10.81 7.32
N ILE A 102 10.19 11.81 7.90
CA ILE A 102 8.90 12.33 7.42
C ILE A 102 9.05 12.89 6.01
N ASP A 103 10.08 13.70 5.74
CA ASP A 103 10.34 14.23 4.41
C ASP A 103 10.53 13.12 3.37
N ALA A 104 11.26 12.06 3.73
CA ALA A 104 11.46 10.91 2.86
C ALA A 104 10.15 10.15 2.62
N LEU A 105 9.30 9.99 3.65
CA LEU A 105 8.00 9.33 3.52
C LEU A 105 7.01 10.16 2.67
N VAL A 106 7.06 11.50 2.75
CA VAL A 106 6.27 12.39 1.87
C VAL A 106 6.73 12.24 0.42
N GLN A 107 8.05 12.26 0.17
CA GLN A 107 8.60 12.01 -1.17
C GLN A 107 8.22 10.62 -1.70
N TYR A 108 8.29 9.59 -0.85
CA TYR A 108 7.82 8.25 -1.19
C TYR A 108 6.34 8.27 -1.60
N HIS A 109 5.48 8.98 -0.86
CA HIS A 109 4.05 9.04 -1.16
C HIS A 109 3.69 9.77 -2.45
N HIS A 110 4.46 10.77 -2.87
CA HIS A 110 4.27 11.38 -4.20
C HIS A 110 4.32 10.31 -5.31
N MET A 111 5.16 9.29 -5.13
CA MET A 111 5.31 8.18 -6.07
C MET A 111 4.41 7.00 -5.70
N ARG A 112 3.95 6.88 -4.45
CA ARG A 112 3.21 5.72 -3.90
C ARG A 112 2.06 6.14 -2.98
N LYS A 113 0.98 6.66 -3.56
CA LYS A 113 -0.16 7.22 -2.82
C LYS A 113 -0.94 6.20 -1.99
N HIS A 114 -0.99 4.94 -2.43
CA HIS A 114 -1.84 3.88 -1.85
C HIS A 114 -1.10 2.91 -0.91
N ASP A 115 0.11 3.25 -0.46
CA ASP A 115 0.83 2.41 0.50
C ASP A 115 0.46 2.81 1.94
N TYR A 116 -0.49 2.10 2.55
CA TYR A 116 -0.92 2.38 3.92
C TYR A 116 0.24 2.28 4.93
N GLU A 117 1.26 1.45 4.65
CA GLU A 117 2.37 1.24 5.58
C GLU A 117 3.18 2.52 5.77
N ALA A 118 3.33 3.34 4.73
CA ALA A 118 4.04 4.61 4.84
C ALA A 118 3.29 5.60 5.74
N TRP A 119 1.95 5.65 5.66
CA TRP A 119 1.11 6.40 6.60
C TRP A 119 1.23 5.86 8.03
N THR A 120 1.25 4.54 8.21
CA THR A 120 1.47 3.91 9.52
C THR A 120 2.81 4.33 10.13
N GLN A 121 3.87 4.39 9.32
CA GLN A 121 5.18 4.84 9.80
C GLN A 121 5.18 6.32 10.17
N MET A 122 4.53 7.20 9.38
CA MET A 122 4.35 8.60 9.76
C MET A 122 3.62 8.72 11.12
N ALA A 123 2.54 7.96 11.31
CA ALA A 123 1.79 7.95 12.56
C ALA A 123 2.67 7.53 13.75
N ARG A 124 3.49 6.48 13.59
CA ARG A 124 4.42 6.02 14.63
C ARG A 124 5.48 7.05 14.99
N ILE A 125 6.01 7.77 14.00
CA ILE A 125 6.99 8.84 14.21
C ILE A 125 6.34 9.97 15.02
N PHE A 126 5.21 10.49 14.53
CA PHE A 126 4.53 11.60 15.19
C PHE A 126 3.93 11.24 16.56
N ALA A 127 3.59 9.97 16.80
CA ALA A 127 3.09 9.51 18.11
C ALA A 127 4.16 9.53 19.22
N GLN A 128 5.43 9.76 18.87
CA GLN A 128 6.54 9.98 19.80
C GLN A 128 6.76 11.46 20.10
N GLU A 129 6.20 12.34 19.27
CA GLU A 129 6.38 13.79 19.38
C GLU A 129 5.31 14.40 20.32
N PRO A 130 5.70 15.32 21.22
CA PRO A 130 4.77 15.98 22.12
C PRO A 130 3.92 17.03 21.39
N GLY A 131 2.91 17.57 22.08
CA GLY A 131 2.13 18.70 21.60
C GLY A 131 1.34 18.36 20.33
N MET A 132 1.54 19.13 19.26
CA MET A 132 0.81 18.94 18.01
C MET A 132 1.14 17.60 17.31
N GLY A 133 2.29 16.98 17.63
CA GLY A 133 2.70 15.70 17.07
C GLY A 133 1.65 14.59 17.21
N ILE A 134 1.06 14.43 18.40
CA ILE A 134 0.06 13.37 18.62
C ILE A 134 -1.22 13.57 17.79
N HIS A 135 -1.56 14.82 17.46
CA HIS A 135 -2.69 15.16 16.60
C HIS A 135 -2.39 14.86 15.13
N VAL A 136 -1.16 15.13 14.67
CA VAL A 136 -0.68 14.69 13.34
C VAL A 136 -0.69 13.17 13.24
N ALA A 137 -0.29 12.47 14.31
CA ALA A 137 -0.31 11.01 14.36
C ALA A 137 -1.75 10.46 14.20
N ALA A 138 -2.74 11.10 14.82
CA ALA A 138 -4.15 10.75 14.68
C ALA A 138 -4.63 10.85 13.23
N VAL A 139 -4.25 11.92 12.52
CA VAL A 139 -4.55 12.10 11.09
C VAL A 139 -3.89 11.01 10.24
N ALA A 140 -2.62 10.72 10.48
CA ALA A 140 -1.87 9.73 9.73
C ALA A 140 -2.41 8.31 9.94
N ILE A 141 -2.80 7.93 11.17
CA ILE A 141 -3.36 6.59 11.43
C ILE A 141 -4.75 6.41 10.84
N GLN A 142 -5.63 7.42 10.94
CA GLN A 142 -6.93 7.41 10.28
C GLN A 142 -6.77 7.22 8.76
N ARG A 143 -5.79 7.93 8.17
CA ARG A 143 -5.48 7.79 6.75
C ARG A 143 -4.95 6.39 6.42
N ALA A 144 -4.06 5.82 7.23
CA ALA A 144 -3.54 4.47 7.03
C ALA A 144 -4.66 3.42 7.03
N ILE A 145 -5.54 3.45 8.04
CA ILE A 145 -6.71 2.55 8.14
C ILE A 145 -7.55 2.66 6.89
N ARG A 146 -7.86 3.90 6.47
CA ARG A 146 -8.68 4.12 5.29
C ARG A 146 -8.04 3.61 3.99
N VAL A 147 -6.76 3.87 3.76
CA VAL A 147 -6.05 3.36 2.58
C VAL A 147 -6.08 1.82 2.60
N MET A 148 -5.90 1.21 3.76
CA MET A 148 -5.93 -0.24 3.92
C MET A 148 -7.31 -0.83 3.63
N THR A 149 -8.39 -0.23 4.12
CA THR A 149 -9.77 -0.74 3.96
C THR A 149 -10.36 -0.48 2.58
N LEU A 150 -9.98 0.61 1.91
CA LEU A 150 -10.39 0.90 0.53
C LEU A 150 -9.59 0.10 -0.50
N SER A 151 -8.44 -0.44 -0.13
CA SER A 151 -7.64 -1.27 -1.02
C SER A 151 -8.36 -2.58 -1.34
N ARG A 152 -8.25 -3.05 -2.59
CA ARG A 152 -8.80 -4.35 -2.98
C ARG A 152 -7.89 -5.47 -2.49
N TRP A 153 -8.33 -6.19 -1.46
CA TRP A 153 -7.69 -7.40 -0.96
C TRP A 153 -8.38 -8.65 -1.51
N ALA A 154 -7.60 -9.64 -1.94
CA ALA A 154 -8.12 -10.95 -2.34
C ALA A 154 -8.46 -11.81 -1.10
N LEU A 155 -9.47 -11.40 -0.33
CA LEU A 155 -9.83 -12.01 0.95
C LEU A 155 -10.32 -13.46 0.82
N SER A 156 -10.68 -13.90 -0.40
CA SER A 156 -10.95 -15.32 -0.69
C SER A 156 -9.72 -16.22 -0.50
N ILE A 157 -8.51 -15.66 -0.45
CA ILE A 157 -7.27 -16.40 -0.21
C ILE A 157 -6.97 -16.39 1.30
N PRO A 158 -6.99 -17.54 2.02
CA PRO A 158 -6.88 -17.57 3.49
C PRO A 158 -5.60 -16.96 4.08
N HIS A 159 -4.50 -16.94 3.32
CA HIS A 159 -3.28 -16.25 3.75
C HIS A 159 -3.41 -14.73 3.68
N VAL A 160 -4.09 -14.21 2.65
CA VAL A 160 -4.32 -12.78 2.43
C VAL A 160 -5.29 -12.25 3.48
N GLU A 161 -6.37 -12.98 3.75
CA GLU A 161 -7.33 -12.66 4.82
C GLU A 161 -6.63 -12.55 6.18
N ARG A 162 -5.90 -13.58 6.61
CA ARG A 162 -5.16 -13.55 7.89
C ARG A 162 -4.20 -12.37 8.00
N ARG A 163 -3.51 -12.04 6.91
CA ARG A 163 -2.62 -10.87 6.87
C ARG A 163 -3.40 -9.58 6.98
N TYR A 164 -4.51 -9.45 6.26
CA TYR A 164 -5.38 -8.28 6.33
C TYR A 164 -5.90 -8.07 7.75
N THR A 165 -6.51 -9.09 8.36
CA THR A 165 -7.04 -9.00 9.73
C THR A 165 -5.96 -8.61 10.73
N ARG A 166 -4.81 -9.31 10.74
CA ARG A 166 -3.70 -8.99 11.64
C ARG A 166 -3.23 -7.55 11.48
N ASN A 167 -3.02 -7.12 10.23
CA ASN A 167 -2.51 -5.78 9.97
C ASN A 167 -3.56 -4.71 10.35
N LEU A 168 -4.85 -4.96 10.16
CA LEU A 168 -5.92 -4.05 10.54
C LEU A 168 -6.04 -3.95 12.06
N ASP A 169 -5.92 -5.07 12.77
CA ASP A 169 -5.88 -5.12 14.23
C ASP A 169 -4.69 -4.31 14.78
N GLU A 170 -3.52 -4.43 14.16
CA GLU A 170 -2.33 -3.63 14.50
C GLU A 170 -2.57 -2.13 14.31
N LEU A 171 -3.25 -1.72 13.23
CA LEU A 171 -3.60 -0.31 12.99
C LEU A 171 -4.60 0.20 14.03
N HIS A 172 -5.65 -0.55 14.33
CA HIS A 172 -6.62 -0.16 15.36
C HIS A 172 -6.02 -0.14 16.77
N GLN A 173 -5.04 -1.00 17.06
CA GLN A 173 -4.32 -0.93 18.32
C GLN A 173 -3.48 0.35 18.40
N LEU A 174 -2.73 0.68 17.34
CA LEU A 174 -1.96 1.92 17.27
C LEU A 174 -2.87 3.16 17.37
N GLU A 175 -4.04 3.11 16.71
CA GLU A 175 -5.06 4.13 16.79
C GLU A 175 -5.52 4.34 18.24
N LYS A 176 -5.93 3.27 18.93
CA LYS A 176 -6.30 3.34 20.35
C LYS A 176 -5.20 3.93 21.22
N ASP A 177 -3.95 3.55 20.99
CA ASP A 177 -2.81 4.05 21.74
C ASP A 177 -2.58 5.56 21.52
N ILE A 178 -2.79 6.05 20.29
CA ILE A 178 -2.71 7.48 19.93
C ILE A 178 -3.84 8.26 20.61
N PHE A 179 -5.08 7.78 20.53
CA PHE A 179 -6.22 8.44 21.18
C PHE A 179 -6.12 8.42 22.71
N ALA A 180 -5.60 7.34 23.30
CA ALA A 180 -5.36 7.25 24.75
C ALA A 180 -4.33 8.29 25.23
N LYS A 181 -3.40 8.71 24.37
CA LYS A 181 -2.45 9.80 24.64
C LYS A 181 -3.04 11.20 24.39
N GLY A 182 -4.31 11.30 24.00
CA GLY A 182 -4.98 12.58 23.70
C GLY A 182 -4.88 13.02 22.23
N GLY A 183 -4.47 12.11 21.33
CA GLY A 183 -4.49 12.38 19.89
C GLY A 183 -5.88 12.74 19.39
N ASP A 184 -5.97 13.80 18.59
CA ASP A 184 -7.23 14.32 18.05
C ASP A 184 -6.97 14.98 16.69
N ALA A 185 -7.52 14.39 15.63
CA ALA A 185 -7.32 14.85 14.26
C ALA A 185 -7.93 16.25 14.00
N ASP A 186 -9.00 16.61 14.71
CA ASP A 186 -9.69 17.89 14.52
C ASP A 186 -8.86 19.06 15.06
N GLN A 187 -8.02 18.83 16.08
CA GLN A 187 -7.08 19.84 16.56
C GLN A 187 -6.03 20.18 15.50
N PHE A 188 -5.46 19.17 14.85
CA PHE A 188 -4.53 19.40 13.74
C PHE A 188 -5.21 20.09 12.57
N LYS A 189 -6.43 19.67 12.21
CA LYS A 189 -7.23 20.33 11.16
C LYS A 189 -7.48 21.80 11.48
N THR A 190 -7.88 22.10 12.71
CA THR A 190 -8.18 23.47 13.15
C THR A 190 -6.92 24.33 13.08
N TRP A 191 -5.78 23.83 13.55
CA TRP A 191 -4.51 24.51 13.44
C TRP A 191 -4.07 24.71 11.98
N ALA A 192 -4.10 23.66 11.15
CA ALA A 192 -3.66 23.70 9.76
C ALA A 192 -4.55 24.61 8.87
N SER A 193 -5.83 24.75 9.20
CA SER A 193 -6.78 25.62 8.47
C SER A 193 -6.82 27.07 8.96
N ALA A 194 -6.15 27.38 10.07
CA ALA A 194 -6.16 28.73 10.64
C ALA A 194 -5.51 29.75 9.69
N LYS A 195 -6.13 30.94 9.58
CA LYS A 195 -5.57 32.06 8.79
C LYS A 195 -4.23 32.55 9.33
N GLU A 196 -4.08 32.51 10.65
CA GLU A 196 -2.84 32.83 11.35
C GLU A 196 -2.47 31.61 12.20
N ARG A 197 -1.53 30.80 11.70
CA ARG A 197 -1.07 29.61 12.40
C ARG A 197 -0.09 30.01 13.51
N VAL A 198 -0.26 29.38 14.66
CA VAL A 198 0.77 29.38 15.70
C VAL A 198 2.02 28.70 15.15
N SER A 199 3.22 29.21 15.47
CA SER A 199 4.45 28.72 14.87
C SER A 199 4.72 27.24 15.20
N LEU A 200 5.44 26.56 14.30
CA LEU A 200 5.79 25.15 14.48
C LEU A 200 6.56 24.90 15.77
N ASP A 201 7.47 25.80 16.14
CA ASP A 201 8.24 25.69 17.40
C ASP A 201 7.33 25.70 18.63
N GLN A 202 6.34 26.57 18.66
CA GLN A 202 5.38 26.67 19.77
C GLN A 202 4.47 25.45 19.87
N MET A 203 4.27 24.75 18.75
CA MET A 203 3.46 23.53 18.66
C MET A 203 4.26 22.24 18.87
N GLY A 204 5.58 22.34 19.12
CA GLY A 204 6.45 21.17 19.27
C GLY A 204 6.82 20.50 17.94
N LEU A 205 6.61 21.17 16.81
CA LEU A 205 6.85 20.68 15.46
C LEU A 205 8.00 21.41 14.74
N GLY A 206 8.77 22.25 15.45
CA GLY A 206 9.82 23.09 14.86
C GLY A 206 10.91 22.34 14.10
N ALA A 207 11.11 21.05 14.40
CA ALA A 207 12.06 20.21 13.69
C ALA A 207 11.56 19.75 12.30
N PHE A 208 10.24 19.75 12.06
CA PHE A 208 9.62 19.27 10.84
C PHE A 208 9.41 20.40 9.83
N LYS A 209 9.46 20.07 8.54
CA LYS A 209 9.19 21.06 7.47
C LYS A 209 7.70 21.35 7.36
N GLU A 210 7.36 22.62 7.27
CA GLU A 210 5.98 23.07 7.05
C GLU A 210 5.36 22.44 5.80
N SER A 211 6.13 22.36 4.71
CA SER A 211 5.66 21.76 3.44
C SER A 211 5.23 20.30 3.58
N ALA A 212 5.87 19.53 4.49
CA ALA A 212 5.51 18.15 4.74
C ALA A 212 4.19 18.05 5.52
N LEU A 213 4.00 18.92 6.52
CA LEU A 213 2.79 18.99 7.32
C LEU A 213 1.58 19.47 6.50
N ASP A 214 1.80 20.48 5.64
CA ASP A 214 0.79 20.95 4.68
C ASP A 214 0.37 19.84 3.72
N TRP A 215 1.35 19.09 3.20
CA TRP A 215 1.06 17.95 2.34
C TRP A 215 0.23 16.89 3.07
N ILE A 216 0.59 16.52 4.31
CA ILE A 216 -0.18 15.56 5.12
C ILE A 216 -1.62 16.03 5.29
N TYR A 217 -1.80 17.31 5.66
CA TYR A 217 -3.12 17.90 5.86
C TYR A 217 -3.96 17.86 4.59
N HIS A 218 -3.43 18.36 3.46
CA HIS A 218 -4.16 18.41 2.20
C HIS A 218 -4.50 17.02 1.66
N GLU A 219 -3.57 16.07 1.78
CA GLU A 219 -3.79 14.71 1.32
C GLU A 219 -4.83 13.98 2.18
N TRP A 220 -4.85 14.21 3.51
CA TRP A 220 -5.92 13.70 4.35
C TRP A 220 -7.28 14.33 3.98
N GLN A 221 -7.33 15.66 3.82
CA GLN A 221 -8.57 16.38 3.50
C GLN A 221 -9.21 15.95 2.19
N ARG A 222 -8.41 15.84 1.11
CA ARG A 222 -8.90 15.43 -0.21
C ARG A 222 -9.80 14.20 -0.12
N HIS A 223 -9.41 13.24 0.71
CA HIS A 223 -10.13 12.00 0.84
C HIS A 223 -11.29 12.05 1.83
N VAL A 224 -11.23 12.86 2.89
CA VAL A 224 -12.43 13.11 3.72
C VAL A 224 -13.58 13.57 2.82
N SER A 225 -13.33 14.52 1.92
CA SER A 225 -14.31 15.01 0.95
C SER A 225 -14.77 13.94 -0.06
N THR A 226 -13.86 13.10 -0.57
CA THR A 226 -14.26 12.01 -1.51
C THR A 226 -15.04 10.88 -0.83
N ALA A 227 -14.93 10.69 0.49
CA ALA A 227 -15.75 9.68 1.20
C ALA A 227 -17.22 10.09 1.22
N GLU A 228 -17.46 11.37 1.50
CA GLU A 228 -18.82 11.92 1.51
C GLU A 228 -19.49 11.79 0.14
N GLU A 229 -18.71 11.88 -0.95
CA GLU A 229 -19.21 11.71 -2.33
C GLU A 229 -19.30 10.24 -2.80
N GLN A 230 -18.54 9.31 -2.20
CA GLN A 230 -18.56 7.90 -2.56
C GLN A 230 -19.56 7.06 -1.74
N ASP A 231 -19.88 7.44 -0.51
CA ASP A 231 -20.97 6.79 0.27
C ASP A 231 -22.32 6.92 -0.45
N ASP A 232 -22.56 8.03 -1.17
CA ASP A 232 -23.77 8.23 -1.98
C ASP A 232 -23.81 7.36 -3.26
N GLN A 233 -22.70 6.72 -3.66
CA GLN A 233 -22.62 5.89 -4.88
C GLN A 233 -22.32 4.40 -4.61
N GLU A 234 -21.70 4.05 -3.48
CA GLU A 234 -21.32 2.66 -3.15
C GLU A 234 -22.48 1.82 -2.57
N ASP A 235 -23.54 2.44 -2.03
CA ASP A 235 -24.73 1.72 -1.55
C ASP A 235 -25.57 1.10 -2.69
N GLU A 236 -25.43 1.58 -3.94
CA GLU A 236 -26.10 0.97 -5.10
C GLU A 236 -25.33 -0.21 -5.73
N THR A 237 -24.02 -0.33 -5.50
CA THR A 237 -23.17 -1.26 -6.27
C THR A 237 -22.59 -2.44 -5.49
N ARG A 238 -22.63 -2.43 -4.15
CA ARG A 238 -22.13 -3.54 -3.32
C ARG A 238 -22.97 -4.82 -3.33
N ASN A 239 -24.22 -4.78 -3.78
CA ASN A 239 -25.11 -5.96 -3.83
C ASN A 239 -25.01 -6.82 -5.11
N VAL A 240 -24.10 -6.54 -6.05
CA VAL A 240 -24.12 -7.18 -7.39
C VAL A 240 -22.86 -8.00 -7.73
N ARG A 241 -21.93 -8.24 -6.80
CA ARG A 241 -20.75 -9.07 -7.09
C ARG A 241 -20.52 -10.19 -6.08
N ASP A 242 -21.55 -10.98 -5.88
CA ASP A 242 -21.42 -12.41 -5.58
C ASP A 242 -21.98 -13.20 -6.79
N LEU A 243 -21.13 -13.42 -7.80
CA LEU A 243 -21.28 -14.44 -8.85
C LEU A 243 -19.90 -14.95 -9.28
#